data_AF-A0A254N7B9-F1
#
_entry.id   AF-A0A254N7B9-F1
#
_cell.length_a   1.000
_cell.length_b   1.000
_cell.length_c   1.000
_cell.angle_alpha   90.00
_cell.angle_beta   90.00
_cell.angle_gamma   90.00
#
_symmetry.space_group_name_H-M   'P 1'
#
loop_
_entity.id
_entity.type
_entity.pdbx_description
1 polymer ?
#
loop_
_entity_poly.entity_id
_entity_poly.type
_entity_poly.pdbx_seq_one_letter_code
_entity_poly.pdbx_strand_id
1 'polypeptide(L)' 'MTVFKDIFASDAGLLSLAVIAFMLGMGAFFVRYFVRHMHADEARKGGQR' A
#
# COMPACT_ATOMS: atom_id res chain seq x y z
N MET A 1 -18.11 27.96 -13.52
CA MET A 1 -17.92 27.44 -12.16
C MET A 1 -17.74 25.92 -12.24
N THR A 2 -16.51 25.44 -12.41
CA THR A 2 -16.20 24.02 -12.62
C THR A 2 -16.05 23.30 -11.28
N VAL A 3 -17.17 22.95 -10.66
CA VAL A 3 -17.25 22.30 -9.33
C VAL A 3 -16.41 21.02 -9.26
N PHE A 4 -16.34 20.26 -10.34
CA PHE A 4 -15.53 19.03 -10.40
C PHE A 4 -14.03 19.27 -10.24
N LYS A 5 -13.52 20.43 -10.69
CA LYS A 5 -12.10 20.78 -10.52
C LYS A 5 -11.80 21.19 -9.08
N ASP A 6 -12.71 21.90 -8.40
CA ASP A 6 -12.49 22.23 -6.99
C ASP A 6 -12.54 21.00 -6.09
N ILE A 7 -13.37 19.98 -6.37
CA ILE A 7 -13.42 18.80 -5.49
C ILE A 7 -12.19 17.90 -5.69
N PHE A 8 -11.68 17.78 -6.92
CA PHE A 8 -10.51 16.95 -7.23
C PHE A 8 -9.15 17.67 -7.14
N ALA A 9 -9.10 18.97 -7.34
CA ALA A 9 -7.87 19.78 -7.31
C ALA A 9 -7.81 20.76 -6.13
N SER A 10 -8.81 20.77 -5.24
CA SER A 10 -8.67 21.41 -3.91
C SER A 10 -7.54 20.74 -3.13
N ASP A 11 -6.84 21.51 -2.33
CA ASP A 11 -5.85 21.02 -1.36
C ASP A 11 -6.39 19.84 -0.53
N ALA A 12 -7.69 19.82 -0.25
CA ALA A 12 -8.34 18.71 0.45
C ALA A 12 -8.37 17.40 -0.36
N GLY A 13 -8.57 17.50 -1.68
CA GLY A 13 -8.55 16.36 -2.60
C GLY A 13 -7.14 15.81 -2.77
N LEU A 14 -6.15 16.69 -2.91
CA LEU A 14 -4.74 16.30 -3.03
C LEU A 14 -4.22 15.62 -1.76
N LEU A 15 -4.55 16.17 -0.59
CA LEU A 15 -4.19 15.60 0.72
C LEU A 15 -4.87 14.25 0.93
N SER A 16 -6.15 14.11 0.59
CA SER A 16 -6.85 12.83 0.66
C SER A 16 -6.22 11.79 -0.27
N LEU A 17 -5.87 12.18 -1.50
CA LEU A 17 -5.19 11.30 -2.46
C LEU A 17 -3.82 10.85 -1.94
N ALA A 18 -3.05 11.76 -1.35
CA ALA A 18 -1.75 11.45 -0.74
C ALA A 18 -1.89 10.45 0.42
N VAL A 19 -2.89 10.62 1.29
CA VAL A 19 -3.15 9.70 2.40
C VAL A 19 -3.57 8.32 1.88
N ILE A 20 -4.45 8.26 0.88
CA ILE A 20 -4.87 6.99 0.27
C ILE A 20 -3.67 6.28 -0.36
N ALA A 21 -2.85 7.00 -1.13
CA ALA A 21 -1.63 6.45 -1.72
C ALA A 21 -0.66 5.94 -0.64
N PHE A 22 -0.53 6.66 0.47
CA PHE A 22 0.30 6.26 1.60
C PHE A 22 -0.25 5.00 2.31
N MET A 23 -1.55 4.93 2.58
CA MET A 23 -2.20 3.74 3.16
C MET A 23 -2.03 2.51 2.26
N LEU A 24 -2.26 2.66 0.96
CA LEU A 24 -2.08 1.57 -0.01
C LEU A 24 -0.61 1.16 -0.12
N GLY A 25 0.32 2.11 -0.13
CA GLY A 25 1.76 1.86 -0.13
C GLY A 25 2.20 1.08 1.11
N MET A 26 1.75 1.50 2.29
CA MET A 26 2.01 0.78 3.55
C MET A 26 1.41 -0.62 3.55
N GLY A 27 0.16 -0.77 3.09
CA GLY A 27 -0.51 -2.08 3.01
C GLY A 27 0.25 -3.04 2.09
N ALA A 28 0.61 -2.58 0.89
CA ALA A 28 1.40 -3.37 -0.06
C ALA A 28 2.80 -3.69 0.46
N PHE A 29 3.46 -2.75 1.15
CA PHE A 29 4.77 -2.98 1.78
C PHE A 29 4.69 -4.04 2.87
N PHE A 30 3.70 -3.96 3.75
CA PHE A 30 3.48 -4.96 4.80
C PHE A 30 3.18 -6.33 4.21
N VAL A 31 2.26 -6.43 3.26
CA VAL A 31 1.96 -7.70 2.57
C VAL A 31 3.22 -8.25 1.90
N ARG A 32 3.99 -7.42 1.19
CA ARG A 32 5.26 -7.84 0.57
C ARG A 32 6.30 -8.27 1.60
N TYR A 33 6.40 -7.58 2.73
CA TYR A 33 7.33 -7.93 3.80
C TYR A 33 6.96 -9.27 4.44
N PHE A 34 5.67 -9.47 4.74
CA PHE A 34 5.14 -10.72 5.28
C PHE A 34 5.30 -11.88 4.30
N VAL A 35 4.96 -11.71 3.03
CA VAL A 35 5.16 -12.76 2.00
C VAL A 35 6.65 -13.11 1.87
N ARG A 36 7.55 -12.13 1.84
CA ARG A 36 9.00 -12.39 1.77
C ARG A 36 9.55 -13.04 3.03
N HIS A 37 9.07 -12.67 4.21
CA HIS A 37 9.48 -13.31 5.47
C HIS A 37 8.90 -14.71 5.61
N MET A 38 7.63 -14.92 5.27
CA MET A 38 7.01 -16.24 5.31
C MET A 38 7.60 -17.19 4.28
N HIS A 39 7.93 -16.73 3.07
CA HIS A 39 8.71 -17.56 2.12
C HIS A 39 10.09 -17.93 2.67
N ALA A 40 10.73 -17.06 3.46
CA ALA A 40 12.01 -17.39 4.09
C ALA A 40 11.86 -18.48 5.17
N ASP A 41 10.71 -18.54 5.86
CA ASP A 41 10.39 -19.59 6.84
C ASP A 41 9.89 -20.89 6.19
N GLU A 42 9.11 -20.80 5.12
CA GLU A 42 8.65 -21.96 4.33
C GLU A 42 9.81 -22.63 3.58
N ALA A 43 10.74 -21.86 3.02
CA ALA A 43 11.94 -22.40 2.37
C ALA A 43 12.87 -23.13 3.36
N ARG A 44 12.89 -22.75 4.65
CA ARG A 44 13.63 -23.49 5.69
C ARG A 44 12.89 -24.73 6.19
N LYS A 45 11.56 -24.80 6.08
CA LYS A 45 10.75 -25.96 6.52
C LYS A 45 10.58 -27.04 5.45
N GLY A 46 10.79 -26.72 4.17
CA GLY A 46 10.67 -27.68 3.05
C GLY A 46 11.89 -28.57 2.79
N GLY A 47 13.03 -28.33 3.47
CA GLY A 47 14.30 -29.02 3.19
C GLY A 47 14.70 -30.12 4.18
N GLN A 48 13.82 -30.57 5.07
CA GLN A 48 14.15 -31.57 6.09
C GLN A 48 13.26 -32.83 6.00
N ARG A 49 13.19 -33.42 4.81
CA ARG A 49 12.68 -34.78 4.58
C ARG A 49 13.71 -35.61 3.86
#